data_AF-A0A951LXT5-F1
#
_entry.id   AF-A0A951LXT5-F1
#
_cell.length_a   1.000
_cell.length_b   1.000
_cell.length_c   1.000
_cell.angle_alpha   90.00
_cell.angle_beta   90.00
_cell.angle_gamma   90.00
#
_symmetry.space_group_name_H-M   'P 1'
#
loop_
_entity.id
_entity.type
_entity.pdbx_description
1 polymer ?
#
loop_
_entity_poly.entity_id
_entity_poly.type
_entity_poly.pdbx_seq_one_letter_code
_entity_poly.pdbx_strand_id
1 'polypeptide(L)'
;MRRSYALTLILVSLLFVSDISAQTQSITTTARDRRSVNITVYNSNIGLVRETRSLTLPTGRIALNFADVAAQIRPETVHLASMTAADALRVLEQNYQYDLLNPAKLLDKYVGREVTLVLRRYENNTEILTPVQATLLSNNNGQVWRINGQIVINPSNIAETRFPDVPQNLVASPTLVWDLENEQNG
;
A
#
# COMPACT_ATOMS: atom_id res chain seq x y z
N MET A 1 71.87 -34.88 -8.85
CA MET A 1 70.81 -34.67 -7.84
C MET A 1 69.74 -33.76 -8.43
N ARG A 2 68.58 -34.31 -8.82
CA ARG A 2 67.45 -33.55 -9.37
C ARG A 2 66.36 -33.43 -8.30
N ARG A 3 66.00 -32.20 -7.91
CA ARG A 3 64.92 -31.91 -6.96
C ARG A 3 63.60 -31.77 -7.72
N SER A 4 62.61 -32.59 -7.38
CA SER A 4 61.23 -32.48 -7.88
C SER A 4 60.41 -31.59 -6.95
N TYR A 5 59.61 -30.69 -7.50
CA TYR A 5 58.65 -29.87 -6.76
C TYR A 5 57.23 -30.37 -7.07
N ALA A 6 56.42 -30.60 -6.03
CA ALA A 6 55.00 -30.92 -6.16
C ALA A 6 54.19 -29.63 -5.98
N LEU A 7 53.31 -29.32 -6.95
CA LEU A 7 52.42 -28.17 -6.93
C LEU A 7 51.02 -28.65 -6.50
N THR A 8 50.57 -28.25 -5.32
CA THR A 8 49.22 -28.57 -4.81
C THR A 8 48.29 -27.40 -5.10
N LEU A 9 47.25 -27.63 -5.89
CA LEU A 9 46.25 -26.63 -6.27
C LEU A 9 45.03 -26.81 -5.35
N ILE A 10 44.79 -25.87 -4.44
CA ILE A 10 43.59 -25.84 -3.59
C ILE A 10 42.50 -25.06 -4.34
N LEU A 11 41.48 -25.77 -4.80
CA LEU A 11 40.28 -25.18 -5.40
C LEU A 11 39.32 -24.78 -4.27
N VAL A 12 39.21 -23.48 -4.00
CA VAL A 12 38.20 -22.93 -3.07
C VAL A 12 36.88 -22.80 -3.83
N SER A 13 35.93 -23.69 -3.56
CA SER A 13 34.57 -23.60 -4.06
C SER A 13 33.77 -22.58 -3.23
N LEU A 14 33.40 -21.45 -3.84
CA LEU A 14 32.42 -20.51 -3.29
C LEU A 14 31.03 -21.18 -3.31
N LEU A 15 30.50 -21.52 -2.13
CA LEU A 15 29.08 -21.85 -1.97
C LEU A 15 28.29 -20.54 -1.90
N PHE A 16 27.58 -20.21 -2.97
CA PHE A 16 26.54 -19.19 -2.91
C PHE A 16 25.35 -19.76 -2.14
N VAL A 17 25.18 -19.32 -0.89
CA VAL A 17 23.94 -19.56 -0.14
C VAL A 17 22.91 -18.57 -0.66
N SER A 18 21.95 -19.06 -1.44
CA SER A 18 20.78 -18.28 -1.83
C SER A 18 19.86 -18.18 -0.61
N ASP A 19 19.74 -17.00 -0.01
CA ASP A 19 18.68 -16.72 0.96
C ASP A 19 17.32 -16.84 0.26
N ILE A 20 16.64 -17.98 0.44
CA ILE A 20 15.23 -18.12 0.06
C ILE A 20 14.43 -17.30 1.07
N SER A 21 14.24 -16.03 0.77
CA SER A 21 13.24 -15.22 1.46
C SER A 21 11.87 -15.81 1.13
N ALA A 22 11.17 -16.31 2.15
CA ALA A 22 9.77 -16.72 2.01
C ALA A 22 8.94 -15.49 1.63
N GLN A 23 8.62 -15.35 0.33
CA GLN A 23 7.74 -14.29 -0.15
C GLN A 23 6.32 -14.62 0.26
N THR A 24 5.77 -13.87 1.22
CA THR A 24 4.34 -13.87 1.52
C THR A 24 3.58 -13.45 0.26
N GLN A 25 2.69 -14.31 -0.21
CA GLN A 25 1.89 -14.02 -1.40
C GLN A 25 0.81 -13.00 -1.05
N SER A 26 0.70 -11.92 -1.83
CA SER A 26 -0.31 -10.88 -1.61
C SER A 26 -1.51 -11.09 -2.54
N ILE A 27 -2.70 -11.22 -1.96
CA ILE A 27 -3.95 -11.42 -2.68
C ILE A 27 -4.89 -10.28 -2.33
N THR A 28 -5.56 -9.71 -3.32
CA THR A 28 -6.53 -8.63 -3.09
C THR A 28 -7.90 -9.05 -3.55
N THR A 29 -8.90 -8.87 -2.70
CA THR A 29 -10.31 -9.04 -3.03
C THR A 29 -11.05 -7.73 -2.88
N THR A 30 -12.00 -7.47 -3.77
CA THR A 30 -12.78 -6.22 -3.83
C THR A 30 -14.27 -6.52 -3.75
N ALA A 31 -15.11 -5.49 -3.78
CA ALA A 31 -16.56 -5.65 -3.87
C ALA A 31 -17.02 -6.48 -5.09
N ARG A 32 -16.18 -6.69 -6.11
CA ARG A 32 -16.49 -7.53 -7.28
C ARG A 32 -16.55 -9.03 -6.96
N ASP A 33 -15.85 -9.48 -5.93
CA ASP A 33 -15.80 -10.90 -5.55
C ASP A 33 -16.92 -11.28 -4.57
N ARG A 34 -17.76 -10.30 -4.21
CA ARG A 34 -18.86 -10.42 -3.27
C ARG A 34 -19.98 -11.31 -3.84
N ARG A 35 -20.33 -12.34 -3.08
CA ARG A 35 -21.44 -13.27 -3.39
C ARG A 35 -22.72 -12.87 -2.69
N SER A 36 -22.64 -12.41 -1.45
CA SER A 36 -23.82 -12.03 -0.65
C SER A 36 -23.45 -11.01 0.42
N VAL A 37 -24.43 -10.16 0.76
CA VAL A 37 -24.36 -9.21 1.88
C VAL A 37 -25.70 -9.21 2.60
N ASN A 38 -25.66 -9.42 3.91
CA ASN A 38 -26.81 -9.29 4.78
C ASN A 38 -26.51 -8.22 5.83
N ILE A 39 -27.47 -7.33 6.08
CA ILE A 39 -27.33 -6.22 7.01
C ILE A 39 -28.48 -6.28 8.00
N THR A 40 -28.15 -6.26 9.29
CA THR A 40 -29.11 -6.09 10.38
C THR A 40 -28.83 -4.74 11.03
N VAL A 41 -29.82 -3.85 11.02
CA VAL A 41 -29.69 -2.50 11.59
C VAL A 41 -30.27 -2.48 12.99
N TYR A 42 -29.51 -1.96 13.95
CA TYR A 42 -29.96 -1.73 15.32
C TYR A 42 -30.22 -0.24 15.55
N ASN A 43 -31.06 0.07 16.53
CA ASN A 43 -31.45 1.44 16.88
C ASN A 43 -30.32 2.30 17.50
N SER A 44 -29.13 1.74 17.67
CA SER A 44 -27.98 2.39 18.33
C SER A 44 -26.92 2.88 17.33
N ASN A 45 -27.32 3.23 16.11
CA ASN A 45 -26.42 3.60 15.00
C ASN A 45 -25.33 2.54 14.69
N ILE A 46 -25.62 1.27 14.98
CA ILE A 46 -24.77 0.13 14.66
C ILE A 46 -25.53 -0.83 13.74
N GLY A 47 -24.81 -1.45 12.82
CA GLY A 47 -25.32 -2.52 11.98
C GLY A 47 -24.41 -3.74 12.06
N LEU A 48 -25.00 -4.93 12.07
CA LEU A 48 -24.25 -6.17 11.85
C LEU A 48 -24.26 -6.45 10.35
N VAL A 49 -23.06 -6.59 9.78
CA VAL A 49 -22.88 -6.94 8.36
C VAL A 49 -22.30 -8.34 8.27
N ARG A 50 -22.94 -9.20 7.48
CA ARG A 50 -22.39 -10.50 7.08
C ARG A 50 -22.19 -10.48 5.58
N GLU A 51 -20.94 -10.50 5.16
CA GLU A 51 -20.53 -10.50 3.76
C GLU A 51 -19.77 -11.79 3.44
N THR A 52 -20.05 -12.38 2.28
CA THR A 52 -19.30 -13.53 1.76
C THR A 52 -18.65 -13.16 0.43
N ARG A 53 -17.36 -13.47 0.29
CA ARG A 53 -16.62 -13.33 -0.98
C ARG A 53 -16.16 -14.69 -1.48
N SER A 54 -15.99 -14.80 -2.79
CA SER A 54 -15.44 -15.97 -3.45
C SER A 54 -14.01 -15.66 -3.89
N LEU A 55 -13.05 -16.37 -3.33
CA LEU A 55 -11.64 -16.22 -3.64
C LEU A 55 -10.97 -17.60 -3.59
N THR A 56 -9.89 -17.75 -4.35
CA THR A 56 -9.05 -18.93 -4.35
C THR A 56 -7.76 -18.57 -3.62
N LEU A 57 -7.45 -19.30 -2.55
CA LEU A 57 -6.26 -19.08 -1.75
C LEU A 57 -5.22 -20.18 -2.04
N PRO A 58 -3.95 -19.81 -2.28
CA PRO A 58 -2.86 -20.78 -2.38
C PRO A 58 -2.57 -21.41 -1.01
N THR A 59 -1.73 -22.44 -0.97
CA THR A 59 -1.20 -22.97 0.29
C THR A 59 -0.04 -22.11 0.81
N GLY A 60 0.08 -22.00 2.13
CA GLY A 60 1.15 -21.30 2.84
C GLY A 60 0.72 -19.93 3.37
N ARG A 61 1.70 -19.05 3.58
CA ARG A 61 1.50 -17.72 4.17
C ARG A 61 1.05 -16.68 3.15
N ILE A 62 -0.05 -15.98 3.44
CA ILE A 62 -0.74 -15.08 2.52
C ILE A 62 -1.09 -13.77 3.21
N ALA A 63 -0.83 -12.65 2.55
CA ALA A 63 -1.39 -11.36 2.91
C ALA A 63 -2.67 -11.11 2.09
N LEU A 64 -3.84 -11.28 2.71
CA LEU A 64 -5.13 -11.02 2.10
C LEU A 64 -5.58 -9.57 2.33
N ASN A 65 -5.59 -8.76 1.29
CA ASN A 65 -6.14 -7.41 1.27
C ASN A 65 -7.64 -7.46 0.91
N PHE A 66 -8.50 -7.32 1.91
CA PHE A 66 -9.94 -7.29 1.78
C PHE A 66 -10.41 -5.84 1.67
N ALA A 67 -10.45 -5.34 0.43
CA ALA A 67 -10.77 -3.96 0.12
C ALA A 67 -12.29 -3.69 0.09
N ASP A 68 -12.67 -2.43 0.00
CA ASP A 68 -14.06 -1.96 -0.10
C ASP A 68 -14.94 -2.35 1.11
N VAL A 69 -14.35 -2.33 2.31
CA VAL A 69 -15.11 -2.48 3.56
C VAL A 69 -15.70 -1.14 4.01
N ALA A 70 -16.61 -1.18 4.98
CA ALA A 70 -17.18 0.04 5.54
C ALA A 70 -16.10 0.90 6.21
N ALA A 71 -16.10 2.20 5.96
CA ALA A 71 -15.14 3.14 6.57
C ALA A 71 -15.32 3.29 8.09
N GLN A 72 -16.53 3.02 8.60
CA GLN A 72 -16.85 3.04 10.03
C GLN A 72 -16.84 1.63 10.65
N ILE A 73 -16.23 0.65 9.98
CA ILE A 73 -16.09 -0.69 10.53
C ILE A 73 -15.30 -0.63 11.83
N ARG A 74 -15.70 -1.45 12.80
CA ARG A 74 -14.97 -1.64 14.05
C ARG A 74 -14.06 -2.85 13.87
N PRO A 75 -12.76 -2.68 13.57
CA PRO A 75 -11.90 -3.78 13.20
C PRO A 75 -11.81 -4.86 14.29
N GLU A 76 -11.89 -4.46 15.56
CA GLU A 76 -11.90 -5.37 16.71
C GLU A 76 -13.11 -6.32 16.76
N THR A 77 -14.15 -6.05 15.96
CA THR A 77 -15.38 -6.87 15.89
C THR A 77 -15.43 -7.79 14.68
N VAL A 78 -14.43 -7.71 13.79
CA VAL A 78 -14.43 -8.47 12.55
C VAL A 78 -13.93 -9.89 12.80
N HIS A 79 -14.63 -10.86 12.22
CA HIS A 79 -14.24 -12.26 12.24
C HIS A 79 -14.19 -12.78 10.80
N LEU A 80 -13.04 -13.33 10.41
CA LEU A 80 -12.86 -14.02 9.13
C LEU A 80 -13.04 -15.53 9.35
N ALA A 81 -13.78 -16.19 8.47
CA ALA A 81 -13.90 -17.64 8.47
C ALA A 81 -13.98 -18.16 7.03
N SER A 82 -13.32 -19.30 6.78
CA SER A 82 -13.49 -20.03 5.53
C SER A 82 -14.80 -20.84 5.58
N MET A 83 -15.59 -20.77 4.50
CA MET A 83 -16.83 -21.56 4.38
C MET A 83 -16.61 -22.93 3.75
N THR A 84 -15.49 -23.13 3.06
CA THR A 84 -15.14 -24.36 2.34
C THR A 84 -14.13 -25.22 3.11
N ALA A 85 -13.24 -24.59 3.89
CA ALA A 85 -12.18 -25.26 4.63
C ALA A 85 -11.92 -24.54 5.96
N ALA A 86 -12.85 -24.68 6.92
CA ALA A 86 -12.84 -23.94 8.18
C ALA A 86 -11.57 -24.16 9.02
N ASP A 87 -11.05 -25.40 9.04
CA ASP A 87 -9.88 -25.76 9.85
C ASP A 87 -8.53 -25.51 9.14
N ALA A 88 -8.55 -25.22 7.83
CA ALA A 88 -7.34 -25.05 7.03
C ALA A 88 -6.82 -23.61 6.99
N LEU A 89 -7.65 -22.63 7.38
CA LEU A 89 -7.32 -21.21 7.29
C LEU A 89 -7.16 -20.60 8.69
N ARG A 90 -5.94 -20.20 9.03
CA ARG A 90 -5.63 -19.57 10.30
C ARG A 90 -5.25 -18.11 10.11
N VAL A 91 -5.87 -17.23 10.90
CA VAL A 91 -5.51 -15.81 10.95
C VAL A 91 -4.33 -15.62 11.89
N LEU A 92 -3.22 -15.10 11.36
CA LEU A 92 -2.01 -14.77 12.12
C LEU A 92 -2.03 -13.31 12.59
N GLU A 93 -2.42 -12.40 11.70
CA GLU A 93 -2.52 -10.97 11.98
C GLU A 93 -3.77 -10.39 11.30
N GLN A 94 -4.36 -9.36 11.92
CA GLN A 94 -5.41 -8.54 11.34
C GLN A 94 -5.05 -7.06 11.52
N ASN A 95 -5.02 -6.32 10.42
CA ASN A 95 -4.74 -4.89 10.40
C ASN A 95 -5.83 -4.16 9.60
N TYR A 96 -6.23 -2.98 10.06
CA TYR A 96 -7.17 -2.12 9.35
C TYR A 96 -6.46 -0.89 8.80
N GLN A 97 -6.43 -0.76 7.47
CA GLN A 97 -5.86 0.39 6.81
C GLN A 97 -6.90 1.52 6.74
N TYR A 98 -6.77 2.46 7.67
CA TYR A 98 -7.61 3.66 7.78
C TYR A 98 -7.03 4.88 7.03
N ASP A 99 -5.76 4.83 6.64
CA ASP A 99 -5.08 5.89 5.88
C ASP A 99 -5.56 5.87 4.42
N LEU A 100 -6.78 6.33 4.20
CA LEU A 100 -7.38 6.42 2.88
C LEU A 100 -6.68 7.49 2.04
N LEU A 101 -6.54 7.19 0.75
CA LEU A 101 -6.09 8.13 -0.25
C LEU A 101 -7.00 9.36 -0.25
N ASN A 102 -6.46 10.48 0.19
CA ASN A 102 -7.06 11.80 0.05
C ASN A 102 -5.95 12.82 -0.21
N PRO A 103 -6.28 14.02 -0.74
CA PRO A 103 -5.28 15.01 -1.11
C PRO A 103 -4.33 15.39 0.04
N ALA A 104 -4.85 15.55 1.26
CA ALA A 104 -4.04 15.90 2.43
C ALA A 104 -3.04 14.79 2.78
N LYS A 105 -3.50 13.54 2.86
CA LYS A 105 -2.65 12.37 3.13
C LYS A 105 -1.64 12.14 2.02
N LEU A 106 -2.02 12.36 0.76
CA LEU A 106 -1.09 12.23 -0.36
C LEU A 106 0.05 13.25 -0.23
N LEU A 107 -0.26 14.52 0.08
CA LEU A 107 0.74 15.53 0.38
C LEU A 107 1.63 15.12 1.57
N ASP A 108 1.05 14.65 2.67
CA ASP A 108 1.81 14.20 3.84
C ASP A 108 2.84 13.11 3.51
N LYS A 109 2.47 12.13 2.67
CA LYS A 109 3.38 11.04 2.24
C LYS A 109 4.48 11.53 1.29
N TYR A 110 4.29 12.67 0.65
CA TYR A 110 5.24 13.28 -0.29
C TYR A 110 6.10 14.39 0.32
N VAL A 111 5.99 14.64 1.62
CA VAL A 111 6.97 15.49 2.32
C VAL A 111 8.38 14.91 2.16
N GLY A 112 9.31 15.74 1.74
CA GLY A 112 10.70 15.39 1.40
C GLY A 112 10.89 14.83 -0.01
N ARG A 113 9.84 14.68 -0.83
CA ARG A 113 9.90 14.09 -2.17
C ARG A 113 9.63 15.12 -3.27
N GLU A 114 10.14 14.83 -4.46
CA GLU A 114 9.90 15.64 -5.65
C GLU A 114 8.53 15.32 -6.27
N VAL A 115 7.83 16.38 -6.67
CA VAL A 115 6.56 16.36 -7.39
C VAL A 115 6.57 17.47 -8.45
N THR A 116 5.66 17.40 -9.41
CA THR A 116 5.51 18.45 -10.43
C THR A 116 4.39 19.40 -10.04
N LEU A 117 4.71 20.69 -9.89
CA LEU A 117 3.72 21.75 -9.74
C LEU A 117 3.42 22.37 -11.10
N VAL A 118 2.15 22.61 -11.41
CA VAL A 118 1.76 23.41 -12.57
C VAL A 118 1.44 24.82 -12.09
N LEU A 119 2.32 25.77 -12.39
CA LEU A 119 2.15 27.17 -12.01
C LEU A 119 1.35 27.93 -13.07
N ARG A 120 0.36 28.69 -12.60
CA ARG A 120 -0.45 29.60 -13.41
C ARG A 120 0.18 30.99 -13.43
N ARG A 121 0.29 31.56 -14.62
CA ARG A 121 0.59 32.98 -14.84
C ARG A 121 -0.35 33.52 -15.92
N TYR A 122 -0.57 34.84 -15.92
CA TYR A 122 -1.32 35.52 -16.97
C TYR A 122 -0.39 36.45 -17.73
N GLU A 123 -0.39 36.35 -19.05
CA GLU A 123 0.30 37.28 -19.95
C GLU A 123 -0.68 37.73 -21.03
N ASN A 124 -0.85 39.05 -21.19
CA ASN A 124 -1.76 39.62 -22.19
C ASN A 124 -3.17 38.99 -22.14
N ASN A 125 -3.73 38.84 -20.94
CA ASN A 125 -5.01 38.17 -20.67
C ASN A 125 -5.09 36.70 -21.09
N THR A 126 -3.97 36.08 -21.44
CA THR A 126 -3.86 34.66 -21.77
C THR A 126 -3.32 33.91 -20.56
N GLU A 127 -3.96 32.81 -20.19
CA GLU A 127 -3.49 31.90 -19.15
C GLU A 127 -2.33 31.05 -19.68
N ILE A 128 -1.22 31.02 -18.95
CA ILE A 128 -0.07 30.17 -19.24
C ILE A 128 0.15 29.24 -18.05
N LEU A 129 0.21 27.93 -18.33
CA LEU A 129 0.46 26.87 -17.37
C LEU A 129 1.89 26.35 -17.56
N THR A 130 2.71 26.46 -16.52
CA THR A 130 4.13 26.05 -16.57
C THR A 130 4.39 24.94 -15.56
N PRO A 131 4.71 23.71 -16.00
CA PRO A 131 5.14 22.65 -15.08
C PRO A 131 6.56 22.93 -14.56
N VAL A 132 6.76 22.77 -13.25
CA VAL A 132 8.07 22.91 -12.59
C VAL A 132 8.25 21.79 -11.58
N GLN A 133 9.48 21.31 -11.41
CA GLN A 133 9.79 20.37 -10.33
C GLN A 133 9.90 21.11 -9.00
N ALA A 134 9.31 20.54 -7.97
CA ALA A 134 9.35 21.08 -6.63
C ALA A 134 9.44 19.97 -5.58
N THR A 135 10.06 20.28 -4.45
CA THR A 135 10.05 19.39 -3.29
C THR A 135 9.11 19.94 -2.24
N LEU A 136 8.14 19.15 -1.78
CA LEU A 136 7.34 19.52 -0.60
C LEU A 136 8.21 19.36 0.65
N LEU A 137 8.48 20.43 1.38
CA LEU A 137 9.33 20.40 2.57
C LEU A 137 8.54 20.22 3.86
N SER A 138 7.30 20.71 3.88
CA SER A 138 6.39 20.59 5.03
C SER A 138 4.94 20.74 4.58
N ASN A 139 4.03 20.04 5.27
CA ASN A 139 2.58 20.15 5.10
C ASN A 139 1.84 20.40 6.44
N ASN A 140 2.56 20.79 7.50
CA ASN A 140 1.99 20.99 8.83
C ASN A 140 1.64 22.47 9.02
N ASN A 141 0.34 22.81 8.97
CA ASN A 141 -0.19 24.19 9.07
C ASN A 141 0.22 25.12 7.91
N GLY A 142 0.29 24.56 6.70
CA GLY A 142 0.67 25.27 5.48
C GLY A 142 1.70 24.48 4.69
N GLN A 143 1.71 24.70 3.38
CA GLN A 143 2.65 24.04 2.48
C GLN A 143 3.92 24.88 2.36
N VAL A 144 5.06 24.25 2.61
CA VAL A 144 6.38 24.84 2.35
C VAL A 144 7.02 24.06 1.23
N TRP A 145 7.33 24.75 0.14
CA TRP A 145 7.89 24.16 -1.07
C TRP A 145 9.32 24.63 -1.31
N ARG A 146 10.14 23.77 -1.91
CA ARG A 146 11.35 24.19 -2.62
C ARG A 146 11.03 24.23 -4.10
N ILE A 147 11.08 25.41 -4.72
CA ILE A 147 10.81 25.63 -6.14
C ILE A 147 11.98 26.41 -6.73
N ASN A 148 12.65 25.88 -7.76
CA ASN A 148 13.80 26.52 -8.40
C ASN A 148 14.89 27.01 -7.40
N GLY A 149 15.16 26.22 -6.36
CA GLY A 149 16.14 26.57 -5.31
C GLY A 149 15.65 27.55 -4.24
N GLN A 150 14.44 28.10 -4.37
CA GLN A 150 13.86 29.02 -3.39
C GLN A 150 12.87 28.32 -2.46
N ILE A 151 12.75 28.82 -1.23
CA ILE A 151 11.72 28.38 -0.27
C ILE A 151 10.47 29.23 -0.47
N VAL A 152 9.35 28.59 -0.78
CA VAL A 152 8.09 29.24 -1.07
C VAL A 152 7.02 28.71 -0.12
N ILE A 153 6.34 29.60 0.59
CA ILE A 153 5.30 29.25 1.57
C ILE A 153 3.94 29.58 0.96
N ASN A 154 3.01 28.62 0.98
CA ASN A 154 1.63 28.75 0.50
C ASN A 154 1.51 29.48 -0.87
N PRO A 155 2.22 29.01 -1.92
CA PRO A 155 2.13 29.62 -3.25
C PRO A 155 0.67 29.63 -3.74
N SER A 156 0.17 30.82 -4.08
CA SER A 156 -1.22 31.03 -4.51
C SER A 156 -1.49 30.72 -5.98
N ASN A 157 -0.42 30.52 -6.77
CA ASN A 157 -0.50 30.35 -8.22
C ASN A 157 -0.32 28.90 -8.68
N ILE A 158 -0.46 27.91 -7.79
CA ILE A 158 -0.48 26.50 -8.18
C ILE A 158 -1.86 26.20 -8.78
N ALA A 159 -1.89 25.81 -10.05
CA ALA A 159 -3.09 25.29 -10.71
C ALA A 159 -3.28 23.78 -10.42
N GLU A 160 -2.19 23.01 -10.46
CA GLU A 160 -2.23 21.56 -10.24
C GLU A 160 -0.98 21.10 -9.47
N THR A 161 -1.13 20.02 -8.70
CA THR A 161 -0.01 19.26 -8.12
C THR A 161 -0.07 17.85 -8.68
N ARG A 162 1.00 17.41 -9.36
CA ARG A 162 1.10 16.11 -10.02
C ARG A 162 2.12 15.25 -9.28
N PHE A 163 1.66 14.09 -8.84
CA PHE A 163 2.47 13.10 -8.13
C PHE A 163 2.90 11.99 -9.11
N PRO A 164 4.13 11.46 -8.99
CA PRO A 164 4.60 10.38 -9.87
C PRO A 164 3.85 9.06 -9.66
N ASP A 165 3.43 8.76 -8.43
CA ASP A 165 2.75 7.52 -8.06
C ASP A 165 1.87 7.68 -6.80
N VAL A 166 1.04 6.67 -6.51
CA VAL A 166 0.33 6.58 -5.22
C VAL A 166 1.21 5.75 -4.27
N PRO A 167 1.54 6.25 -3.07
CA PRO A 167 2.35 5.49 -2.10
C PRO A 167 1.71 4.15 -1.77
N GLN A 168 2.51 3.08 -1.70
CA GLN A 168 2.01 1.71 -1.52
C GLN A 168 1.18 1.49 -0.23
N ASN A 169 1.36 2.33 0.79
CA ASN A 169 0.64 2.28 2.06
C ASN A 169 -0.59 3.20 2.10
N LEU A 170 -0.99 3.79 0.97
CA LEU A 170 -2.12 4.69 0.88
C LEU A 170 -3.20 4.03 0.01
N VAL A 171 -4.16 3.39 0.66
CA VAL A 171 -5.22 2.62 -0.01
C VAL A 171 -6.35 3.52 -0.48
N ALA A 172 -6.87 3.24 -1.68
CA ALA A 172 -7.97 4.01 -2.26
C ALA A 172 -9.31 3.82 -1.53
N SER A 173 -9.50 2.66 -0.88
CA SER A 173 -10.70 2.33 -0.12
C SER A 173 -10.34 1.64 1.20
N PRO A 174 -11.22 1.73 2.22
CA PRO A 174 -11.01 1.03 3.48
C PRO A 174 -10.73 -0.45 3.23
N THR A 175 -9.65 -0.94 3.83
CA THR A 175 -9.15 -2.28 3.57
C THR A 175 -8.76 -2.95 4.88
N LEU A 176 -9.23 -4.17 5.09
CA LEU A 176 -8.71 -5.07 6.12
C LEU A 176 -7.61 -5.92 5.51
N VAL A 177 -6.46 -5.99 6.15
CA VAL A 177 -5.35 -6.82 5.75
C VAL A 177 -5.21 -7.94 6.76
N TRP A 178 -5.31 -9.18 6.30
CA TRP A 178 -5.04 -10.35 7.10
C TRP A 178 -3.75 -11.03 6.66
N ASP A 179 -2.90 -11.35 7.62
CA ASP A 179 -1.83 -12.34 7.42
C ASP A 179 -2.41 -13.70 7.78
N LEU A 180 -2.41 -14.62 6.83
CA LEU A 180 -3.10 -15.91 6.89
C LEU A 180 -2.09 -17.02 6.69
N GLU A 181 -2.26 -18.13 7.41
CA GLU A 181 -1.67 -19.42 7.08
C GLU A 181 -2.77 -20.31 6.49
N ASN A 182 -2.55 -20.82 5.28
CA ASN A 182 -3.50 -21.72 4.63
C ASN A 182 -2.87 -23.09 4.36
N GLU A 183 -3.45 -24.13 4.94
CA GLU A 183 -2.93 -25.50 4.82
C GLU A 183 -3.41 -26.22 3.55
N GLN A 184 -4.37 -25.66 2.82
CA GLN A 184 -4.96 -26.26 1.62
C GLN A 184 -5.01 -25.32 0.42
N ASN A 185 -5.00 -25.86 -0.79
CA ASN A 185 -5.13 -25.07 -2.01
C ASN A 185 -6.60 -25.04 -2.43
N GLY A 186 -7.17 -23.86 -2.68
CA GLY A 186 -8.56 -23.70 -3.11
C GLY A 186 -9.32 -22.63 -2.34
#